data_AF-A0A951Q5E8-F1
#
_entry.id   AF-A0A951Q5E8-F1
#
_cell.length_a   1.000
_cell.length_b   1.000
_cell.length_c   1.000
_cell.angle_alpha   90.00
_cell.angle_beta   90.00
_cell.angle_gamma   90.00
#
_symmetry.space_group_name_H-M   'P 1'
#
loop_
_entity.id
_entity.type
_entity.pdbx_description
1 polymer ?
#
loop_
_entity_poly.entity_id
_entity_poly.type
_entity_poly.pdbx_seq_one_letter_code
_entity_poly.pdbx_strand_id
1 'polypeptide(L)' 'MLNQNQLRRLEASSRWLREIQDSAQFKQLEYYPDVTLGDAMQAVGELLQEHDYCNDKPFLRNATRSQKLSDSGV' A
#
# COMPACT_ATOMS: atom_id res chain seq x y z
N MET A 1 -7.96 -8.83 -4.68
CA MET A 1 -6.55 -8.70 -5.10
C MET A 1 -6.53 -8.09 -6.49
N LEU A 2 -5.86 -6.95 -6.67
CA LEU A 2 -5.75 -6.30 -7.99
C LEU A 2 -4.87 -7.14 -8.92
N ASN A 3 -5.17 -7.16 -10.21
CA ASN A 3 -4.28 -7.76 -11.19
C ASN A 3 -3.11 -6.81 -11.55
N GLN A 4 -2.05 -7.33 -12.17
CA GLN A 4 -0.86 -6.55 -12.52
C GLN A 4 -1.17 -5.34 -13.41
N ASN A 5 -2.15 -5.43 -14.31
CA ASN A 5 -2.52 -4.29 -15.14
C ASN A 5 -3.21 -3.20 -14.31
N GLN A 6 -4.09 -3.58 -13.38
CA GLN A 6 -4.73 -2.66 -12.46
C GLN A 6 -3.70 -1.99 -11.53
N LEU A 7 -2.72 -2.75 -11.02
CA LEU A 7 -1.65 -2.22 -10.19
C LEU A 7 -0.81 -1.18 -10.93
N ARG A 8 -0.36 -1.49 -12.16
CA ARG A 8 0.40 -0.54 -12.99
C ARG A 8 -0.38 0.75 -13.26
N ARG A 9 -1.69 0.66 -13.49
CA ARG A 9 -2.55 1.83 -13.68
C ARG A 9 -2.68 2.64 -12.39
N LEU A 10 -2.74 1.99 -11.25
CA LEU A 10 -2.83 2.62 -9.94
C LEU A 10 -1.53 3.34 -9.57
N GLU A 11 -0.38 2.73 -9.84
CA GLU A 11 0.94 3.36 -9.70
C GLU A 11 1.09 4.59 -10.62
N ALA A 12 0.67 4.47 -11.89
CA ALA A 12 0.68 5.58 -12.83
C ALA A 12 -0.24 6.73 -12.34
N SER A 13 -1.42 6.38 -11.82
CA SER A 13 -2.36 7.36 -11.26
C SER A 13 -1.75 8.08 -10.05
N SER A 14 -1.08 7.34 -9.16
CA SER A 14 -0.38 7.91 -7.99
C SER A 14 0.69 8.94 -8.40
N ARG A 15 1.45 8.65 -9.47
CA ARG A 15 2.45 9.60 -10.01
C ARG A 15 1.80 10.85 -10.57
N TRP A 16 0.78 10.70 -11.41
CA TRP A 16 0.07 11.84 -12.00
C TRP A 16 -0.60 12.73 -10.95
N LEU A 17 -1.19 12.14 -9.91
CA LEU A 17 -1.81 12.92 -8.83
C LEU A 17 -0.78 13.82 -8.11
N ARG A 18 0.44 13.31 -7.88
CA ARG A 18 1.54 14.12 -7.31
C ARG A 18 1.99 15.23 -8.25
N GLU A 19 2.14 14.94 -9.54
CA GLU A 19 2.48 15.94 -10.55
C GLU A 19 1.44 17.07 -10.61
N ILE A 20 0.14 16.73 -10.54
CA ILE A 20 -0.94 17.71 -10.49
C ILE A 20 -0.86 18.53 -9.20
N GLN A 21 -0.69 17.89 -8.04
CA GLN A 21 -0.57 18.57 -6.76
C GLN A 21 0.58 19.59 -6.74
N ASP A 22 1.71 19.23 -7.35
CA ASP A 22 2.89 20.09 -7.39
C ASP A 22 2.78 21.23 -8.43
N SER A 23 1.86 21.11 -9.40
CA SER A 23 1.68 22.07 -10.47
C SER A 23 1.28 23.47 -9.97
N ALA A 24 1.85 24.50 -10.58
CA ALA A 24 1.53 25.89 -10.25
C ALA A 24 0.06 26.23 -10.54
N GLN A 25 -0.49 25.64 -11.61
CA GLN A 25 -1.88 25.82 -12.01
C GLN A 25 -2.83 25.28 -10.94
N PHE A 26 -2.54 24.11 -10.37
CA PHE A 26 -3.39 23.54 -9.32
C PHE A 26 -3.33 24.37 -8.03
N LYS A 27 -2.16 24.90 -7.67
CA LYS A 27 -2.00 25.76 -6.48
C LYS A 27 -2.73 27.10 -6.58
N GLN A 28 -3.02 27.55 -7.79
CA GLN A 28 -3.75 28.79 -8.06
C GLN A 28 -5.27 28.58 -8.19
N LEU A 29 -5.73 27.33 -8.20
CA LEU A 29 -7.17 27.04 -8.20
C LEU A 29 -7.76 27.42 -6.86
N GLU A 30 -8.53 28.51 -6.85
CA GLU A 30 -9.40 28.86 -5.75
C GLU A 30 -10.69 28.02 -5.87
N TYR A 31 -10.56 26.73 -5.58
CA TYR A 31 -11.59 25.72 -5.78
C TYR A 31 -11.77 24.87 -4.51
N TYR A 32 -13.01 24.74 -4.05
CA TYR A 32 -13.38 24.04 -2.82
C TYR A 32 -14.38 22.91 -3.13
N PRO A 33 -13.91 21.77 -3.67
CA PRO A 33 -14.77 20.63 -3.95
C PRO A 33 -15.12 19.88 -2.66
N ASP A 34 -16.22 19.11 -2.70
CA ASP A 34 -16.57 18.15 -1.64
C ASP A 34 -15.54 17.01 -1.51
N VAL A 35 -14.79 16.74 -2.59
CA VAL A 35 -13.70 15.75 -2.63
C VAL A 35 -12.45 16.40 -3.21
N THR A 36 -11.37 16.37 -2.44
CA THR A 36 -10.11 17.01 -2.79
C THR A 36 -9.18 16.06 -3.56
N LEU A 37 -8.16 16.64 -4.19
CA LEU A 37 -7.06 15.86 -4.77
C LEU A 37 -6.34 15.01 -3.69
N GLY A 38 -6.29 15.51 -2.45
CA GLY A 38 -5.72 14.79 -1.31
C GLY A 38 -6.49 13.50 -0.99
N ASP A 39 -7.82 13.54 -1.04
CA ASP A 39 -8.66 12.36 -0.82
C ASP A 39 -8.41 11.29 -1.90
N ALA A 40 -8.29 11.71 -3.15
CA ALA A 40 -7.94 10.80 -4.25
C ALA A 40 -6.54 10.19 -4.07
N MET A 41 -5.56 10.98 -3.63
CA MET A 41 -4.21 10.48 -3.34
C MET A 41 -4.20 9.47 -2.19
N GLN A 42 -4.96 9.73 -1.13
CA GLN A 42 -5.09 8.81 0.00
C GLN A 42 -5.71 7.48 -0.44
N ALA A 43 -6.84 7.51 -1.15
CA ALA A 43 -7.51 6.30 -1.61
C ALA A 43 -6.61 5.43 -2.52
N VAL A 44 -5.84 6.06 -3.42
CA VAL A 44 -4.87 5.34 -4.26
C VAL A 44 -3.73 4.76 -3.43
N GLY A 45 -3.25 5.48 -2.42
CA GLY A 45 -2.21 5.01 -1.50
C GLY A 45 -2.64 3.78 -0.69
N GLU A 46 -3.86 3.82 -0.13
CA GLU A 46 -4.43 2.70 0.63
C GLU A 46 -4.56 1.44 -0.24
N LEU A 47 -5.07 1.58 -1.46
CA LEU A 47 -5.19 0.45 -2.40
C LEU A 47 -3.84 -0.17 -2.79
N LEU A 48 -2.78 0.64 -2.90
CA LEU A 48 -1.43 0.16 -3.16
C LEU A 48 -0.85 -0.56 -1.92
N GLN A 49 -1.03 0.02 -0.73
CA GLN A 49 -0.53 -0.54 0.52
C GLN A 49 -1.21 -1.87 0.88
N GLU A 50 -2.52 -1.99 0.68
CA GLU A 50 -3.26 -3.24 0.87
C GLU A 50 -2.75 -4.35 -0.05
N HIS A 51 -2.36 -4.00 -1.28
CA HIS A 51 -1.81 -4.96 -2.22
C HIS A 51 -0.43 -5.47 -1.80
N ASP A 52 0.47 -4.59 -1.33
CA ASP A 52 1.79 -4.97 -0.84
C ASP A 52 1.70 -5.87 0.40
N TYR A 53 0.82 -5.54 1.35
CA TYR A 53 0.60 -6.35 2.54
C TYR A 53 0.06 -7.76 2.23
N CYS A 54 -0.71 -7.92 1.15
CA CYS A 54 -1.17 -9.22 0.67
C CYS A 54 -0.05 -10.04 0.01
N ASN A 55 0.93 -9.41 -0.63
CA ASN A 55 2.06 -10.11 -1.26
C ASN A 55 3.14 -10.54 -0.26
N ASP A 56 3.29 -9.82 0.86
CA ASP A 56 4.33 -10.08 1.86
C ASP A 56 3.97 -11.17 2.90
N LYS A 57 2.84 -11.86 2.74
CA LYS A 57 2.45 -12.97 3.64
C LYS A 57 2.27 -14.30 2.89
N PRO A 58 3.32 -15.13 2.75
CA PRO A 58 3.12 -16.54 2.99
C PRO A 58 2.88 -16.69 4.51
N PHE A 59 1.70 -17.15 4.89
CA PHE A 59 1.42 -17.64 6.24
C PHE A 59 2.53 -18.62 6.68
N LEU A 60 3.54 -18.14 7.40
CA LEU A 60 4.36 -18.99 8.26
C LEU A 60 3.47 -19.38 9.45
N ARG A 61 2.63 -20.39 9.22
CA ARG A 61 1.81 -21.02 10.23
C ARG A 61 2.14 -22.50 10.34
N ASN A 62 3.42 -22.82 10.49
CA ASN A 62 3.84 -24.16 10.89
C ASN A 62 4.54 -24.04 12.23
N ALA A 63 3.78 -24.42 13.25
CA ALA A 63 4.22 -24.60 14.62
C ALA A 63 5.34 -25.64 14.71
N THR A 64 6.43 -25.30 15.38
CA THR A 64 7.20 -26.29 16.14
C THR A 64 7.50 -25.70 17.50
N ARG A 65 6.60 -26.02 18.42
CA ARG A 65 6.78 -25.99 19.87
C ARG A 65 8.10 -26.72 20.18
N SER A 66 9.13 -25.98 20.56
CA SER A 66 10.36 -26.54 21.13
C SER A 66 10.03 -27.25 22.44
N GLN A 67 9.77 -28.56 22.36
CA GLN A 67 9.77 -29.44 23.50
C GLN A 67 11.24 -29.59 23.93
N LYS A 68 11.58 -29.03 25.09
CA LYS A 68 12.84 -29.30 25.81
C LYS A 68 13.06 -30.82 25.86
N LEU A 69 14.09 -31.31 25.20
CA LEU A 69 14.66 -32.63 25.45
C LEU A 69 15.93 -32.44 26.29
N SER A 70 15.74 -32.72 27.58
CA SER A 70 16.67 -33.42 28.47
C SER A 70 18.16 -33.10 28.38
N ASP A 71 18.56 -32.25 29.33
CA ASP A 71 19.80 -32.35 30.08
C ASP A 71 19.89 -33.74 30.76
N SER A 72 20.95 -34.50 30.50
CA SER A 72 21.66 -35.35 31.48
C SER A 72 22.80 -36.08 30.78
N GLY A 73 24.02 -35.63 31.07
CA GLY A 73 25.25 -36.32 30.71
C GLY A 73 25.47 -37.59 31.53
N VAL A 74 26.18 -38.53 30.91
CA VAL A 74 26.94 -39.59 31.58
C VAL A 74 28.36 -39.49 31.07
#